data_AF-A0A524RPW2-F1
#
_entry.id   AF-A0A524RPW2-F1
#
_cell.length_a   1.000
_cell.length_b   1.000
_cell.length_c   1.000
_cell.angle_alpha   90.00
_cell.angle_beta   90.00
_cell.angle_gamma   90.00
#
_symmetry.space_group_name_H-M   'P 1'
#
loop_
_entity.id
_entity.type
_entity.pdbx_description
1 polymer ?
#
loop_
_entity_poly.entity_id
_entity_poly.type
_entity_poly.pdbx_seq_one_letter_code
_entity_poly.pdbx_strand_id
1 'polypeptide(L)'
;HGFGVPWLQWWQAGRPDTAEGRAFKAREAAFLCRWRRVVDDTVADYCQRRQLRLPNRCTTVQPAGTKSLLTGASPGWHPPKAQRFIRRITFRKNDPVALACRDFGYSIVPSQTDKDEQGRLLDDPFDPRCTEWLVEIPTEVSWANLPGADEVEINSFSALAQFDFYMQVQRHYTAHNTSATIEFRQEEIEPLADAIHNAICSSGGYISAALLARFDANATFPRLPFEPIDKVTYERLNAEVMSRRGAVDFFSALQRYDQGEQVEAGPSGCDSDQCLLPLIKTKT
;
A
#
# COMPACT_ATOMS: atom_id res chain seq x y z
N HIS A 1 11.57 -14.32 -3.63
CA HIS A 1 10.57 -13.90 -4.65
C HIS A 1 10.13 -15.11 -5.47
N GLY A 2 8.93 -15.64 -5.24
CA GLY A 2 8.54 -17.00 -5.69
C GLY A 2 8.28 -17.19 -7.19
N PHE A 3 7.99 -16.11 -7.92
CA PHE A 3 7.61 -16.17 -9.34
C PHE A 3 8.52 -15.36 -10.29
N GLY A 4 9.32 -14.44 -9.75
CA GLY A 4 10.29 -13.64 -10.51
C GLY A 4 9.66 -12.56 -11.40
N VAL A 5 10.51 -11.90 -12.20
CA VAL A 5 10.12 -10.81 -13.10
C VAL A 5 9.17 -11.26 -14.24
N PRO A 6 9.28 -12.46 -14.83
CA PRO A 6 8.31 -12.92 -15.85
C PRO A 6 6.85 -12.89 -15.36
N TRP A 7 6.63 -13.18 -14.08
CA TRP A 7 5.28 -13.08 -13.49
C TRP A 7 4.80 -11.63 -13.35
N LEU A 8 5.71 -10.70 -13.06
CA LEU A 8 5.40 -9.27 -13.02
C LEU A 8 5.10 -8.72 -14.42
N GLN A 9 5.83 -9.15 -15.44
CA GLN A 9 5.57 -8.80 -16.85
C GLN A 9 4.22 -9.37 -17.31
N TRP A 10 3.90 -10.61 -16.92
CA TRP A 10 2.58 -11.19 -17.18
C TRP A 10 1.44 -10.42 -16.49
N TRP A 11 1.67 -9.91 -15.27
CA TRP A 11 0.77 -8.98 -14.60
C TRP A 11 0.58 -7.68 -15.37
N GLN A 12 1.68 -7.06 -15.81
CA GLN A 12 1.68 -5.83 -16.58
C GLN A 12 0.89 -5.99 -17.90
N ALA A 13 0.99 -7.15 -18.53
CA ALA A 13 0.26 -7.51 -19.74
C ALA A 13 -1.24 -7.80 -19.52
N GLY A 14 -1.76 -7.63 -18.29
CA GLY A 14 -3.17 -7.85 -17.99
C GLY A 14 -3.52 -9.29 -17.62
N ARG A 15 -2.53 -10.12 -17.25
CA ARG A 15 -2.68 -11.53 -16.87
C ARG A 15 -3.41 -12.39 -17.94
N PRO A 16 -2.99 -12.34 -19.23
CA PRO A 16 -3.67 -13.06 -20.31
C PRO A 16 -3.66 -14.57 -20.10
N ASP A 17 -4.71 -15.26 -20.59
CA ASP A 17 -4.87 -16.72 -20.48
C ASP A 17 -4.08 -17.49 -21.56
N THR A 18 -2.77 -17.28 -21.58
CA THR A 18 -1.84 -18.06 -22.41
C THR A 18 -1.46 -19.37 -21.71
N ALA A 19 -0.75 -20.28 -22.40
CA ALA A 19 -0.23 -21.49 -21.76
C ALA A 19 0.67 -21.17 -20.56
N GLU A 20 1.51 -20.14 -20.69
CA GLU A 20 2.33 -19.62 -19.60
C GLU A 20 1.48 -18.97 -18.49
N GLY A 21 0.49 -18.16 -18.85
CA GLY A 21 -0.44 -17.56 -17.89
C GLY A 21 -1.18 -18.59 -17.05
N ARG A 22 -1.65 -19.68 -17.67
CA ARG A 22 -2.25 -20.82 -16.95
C ARG A 22 -1.26 -21.51 -16.01
N ALA A 23 0.01 -21.64 -16.42
CA ALA A 23 1.05 -22.17 -15.54
C ALA A 23 1.30 -21.25 -14.34
N PHE A 24 1.31 -19.93 -14.52
CA PHE A 24 1.38 -18.98 -13.41
C PHE A 24 0.17 -19.09 -12.48
N LYS A 25 -1.07 -19.10 -13.01
CA LYS A 25 -2.28 -19.28 -12.20
C LYS A 25 -2.27 -20.59 -11.40
N ALA A 26 -1.82 -21.69 -12.01
CA ALA A 26 -1.69 -22.97 -11.33
C ALA A 26 -0.67 -22.91 -10.18
N ARG A 27 0.47 -22.26 -10.38
CA ARG A 27 1.48 -22.09 -9.33
C ARG A 27 1.02 -21.14 -8.22
N GLU A 28 0.32 -20.05 -8.55
CA GLU A 28 -0.34 -19.17 -7.57
C GLU A 28 -1.32 -19.96 -6.69
N ALA A 29 -2.23 -20.72 -7.32
CA ALA A 29 -3.19 -21.55 -6.63
C ALA A 29 -2.51 -22.59 -5.73
N ALA A 30 -1.46 -23.26 -6.22
CA ALA A 30 -0.70 -24.22 -5.43
C ALA A 30 -0.05 -23.56 -4.19
N PHE A 31 0.50 -22.36 -4.35
CA PHE A 31 1.10 -21.60 -3.24
C PHE A 31 0.05 -21.21 -2.20
N LEU A 32 -1.08 -20.64 -2.63
CA LEU A 32 -2.19 -20.22 -1.77
C LEU A 32 -2.83 -21.40 -1.04
N CYS A 33 -3.12 -22.49 -1.75
CA CYS A 33 -3.66 -23.71 -1.17
C CYS A 33 -2.71 -24.34 -0.15
N ARG A 34 -1.39 -24.27 -0.37
CA ARG A 34 -0.40 -24.77 0.59
C ARG A 34 -0.52 -24.02 1.92
N TRP A 35 -0.59 -22.69 1.89
CA TRP A 35 -0.75 -21.89 3.12
C TRP A 35 -2.08 -22.16 3.81
N ARG A 36 -3.16 -22.28 3.03
CA ARG A 36 -4.48 -22.64 3.57
C ARG A 36 -4.43 -23.99 4.31
N ARG A 37 -3.86 -25.03 3.69
CA ARG A 37 -3.72 -26.36 4.31
C ARG A 37 -2.94 -26.29 5.61
N VAL A 38 -1.82 -25.57 5.63
CA VAL A 38 -1.02 -25.39 6.86
C VAL A 38 -1.88 -24.80 7.99
N VAL A 39 -2.69 -23.78 7.70
CA VAL A 39 -3.59 -23.18 8.70
C VAL A 39 -4.66 -24.17 9.14
N ASP A 40 -5.37 -24.79 8.20
CA ASP A 40 -6.48 -25.71 8.47
C ASP A 40 -6.00 -26.92 9.30
N ASP A 41 -4.88 -27.54 8.89
CA ASP A 41 -4.29 -28.70 9.57
C ASP A 41 -3.79 -28.33 10.99
N THR A 42 -3.13 -27.19 11.14
CA THR A 42 -2.59 -26.74 12.44
C THR A 42 -3.69 -26.38 13.42
N VAL A 43 -4.74 -25.69 12.96
CA VAL A 43 -5.91 -25.35 13.80
C VAL A 43 -6.66 -26.63 14.19
N ALA A 44 -6.82 -27.57 13.26
CA ALA A 44 -7.46 -28.84 13.54
C ALA A 44 -6.72 -29.66 14.60
N ASP A 45 -5.40 -29.83 14.44
CA ASP A 45 -4.55 -30.51 15.44
C ASP A 45 -4.65 -29.83 16.81
N TYR A 46 -4.55 -28.50 16.85
CA TYR A 46 -4.63 -27.76 18.11
C TYR A 46 -5.99 -27.93 18.78
N CYS A 47 -7.10 -27.78 18.05
CA CYS A 47 -8.44 -27.98 18.57
C CYS A 47 -8.64 -29.41 19.09
N GLN A 48 -8.14 -30.42 18.37
CA GLN A 48 -8.22 -31.82 18.81
C GLN A 48 -7.46 -32.04 20.12
N ARG A 49 -6.20 -31.59 20.22
CA ARG A 49 -5.39 -31.74 21.43
C ARG A 49 -5.96 -31.00 22.64
N ARG A 50 -6.68 -29.90 22.41
CA ARG A 50 -7.29 -29.07 23.46
C ARG A 50 -8.77 -29.37 23.71
N GLN A 51 -9.35 -30.34 23.01
CA GLN A 51 -10.78 -30.69 23.06
C GLN A 51 -11.69 -29.47 22.80
N LEU A 52 -11.30 -28.61 21.86
CA LEU A 52 -12.05 -27.43 21.45
C LEU A 52 -12.87 -27.71 20.19
N ARG A 53 -13.97 -26.98 20.02
CA ARG A 53 -14.75 -27.00 18.77
C ARG A 53 -13.91 -26.43 17.64
N LEU A 54 -13.84 -27.16 16.52
CA LEU A 54 -13.19 -26.69 15.30
C LEU A 54 -13.93 -25.47 14.72
N PRO A 55 -13.23 -24.36 14.39
CA PRO A 55 -13.84 -23.25 13.68
C PRO A 55 -14.30 -23.66 12.27
N ASN A 56 -15.43 -23.10 11.82
CA ASN A 56 -15.93 -23.38 10.46
C ASN A 56 -15.03 -22.80 9.35
N ARG A 57 -14.24 -21.78 9.66
CA ARG A 57 -13.40 -21.01 8.72
C ARG A 57 -12.19 -20.43 9.46
N CYS A 58 -10.99 -20.61 8.90
CA CYS A 58 -9.74 -20.27 9.58
C CYS A 58 -8.87 -19.23 8.85
N THR A 59 -9.19 -18.88 7.60
CA THR A 59 -8.36 -17.99 6.77
C THR A 59 -9.13 -16.77 6.25
N THR A 60 -8.49 -15.61 6.31
CA THR A 60 -8.98 -14.33 5.79
C THR A 60 -7.79 -13.50 5.28
N VAL A 61 -8.05 -12.48 4.45
CA VAL A 61 -7.05 -11.47 4.10
C VAL A 61 -7.60 -10.09 4.45
N GLN A 62 -6.92 -9.43 5.37
CA GLN A 62 -7.11 -8.02 5.70
C GLN A 62 -5.93 -7.22 5.15
N PRO A 63 -6.13 -6.15 4.36
CA PRO A 63 -5.07 -5.25 3.95
C PRO A 63 -4.64 -4.39 5.15
N ALA A 64 -3.84 -4.98 6.04
CA ALA A 64 -3.40 -4.32 7.25
C ALA A 64 -2.28 -3.31 6.93
N GLY A 65 -2.67 -2.11 6.48
CA GLY A 65 -1.77 -1.04 6.07
C GLY A 65 -0.64 -0.80 7.07
N THR A 66 -0.98 -0.49 8.33
CA THR A 66 0.02 -0.22 9.39
C THR A 66 0.92 -1.41 9.70
N LYS A 67 0.36 -2.63 9.79
CA LYS A 67 1.15 -3.83 10.12
C LYS A 67 2.13 -4.19 9.00
N SER A 68 1.72 -3.99 7.75
CA SER A 68 2.55 -4.31 6.58
C SER A 68 3.75 -3.38 6.46
N LEU A 69 3.64 -2.14 6.97
CA LEU A 69 4.76 -1.19 7.02
C LEU A 69 5.89 -1.68 7.93
N LEU A 70 5.59 -2.38 9.03
CA LEU A 70 6.62 -2.91 9.95
C LEU A 70 7.53 -3.95 9.29
N THR A 71 7.01 -4.70 8.34
CA THR A 71 7.73 -5.78 7.66
C THR A 71 8.15 -5.42 6.23
N GLY A 72 7.83 -4.21 5.77
CA GLY A 72 8.01 -3.81 4.36
C GLY A 72 7.22 -4.69 3.37
N ALA A 73 6.11 -5.27 3.82
CA ALA A 73 5.27 -6.14 2.99
C ALA A 73 4.16 -5.34 2.27
N SER A 74 3.61 -5.90 1.21
CA SER A 74 2.40 -5.37 0.58
C SER A 74 1.19 -5.49 1.52
N PRO A 75 0.26 -4.52 1.52
CA PRO A 75 -0.95 -4.58 2.32
C PRO A 75 -1.91 -5.65 1.79
N GLY A 76 -1.85 -6.85 2.36
CA GLY A 76 -2.60 -8.00 1.89
C GLY A 76 -2.03 -8.50 0.56
N TRP A 77 -2.86 -8.49 -0.49
CA TRP A 77 -2.51 -8.96 -1.83
C TRP A 77 -2.20 -7.83 -2.82
N HIS A 78 -2.47 -6.57 -2.46
CA HIS A 78 -2.35 -5.43 -3.37
C HIS A 78 -0.91 -5.24 -3.84
N PRO A 79 -0.69 -4.93 -5.13
CA PRO A 79 0.65 -4.56 -5.59
C PRO A 79 1.13 -3.30 -4.86
N PRO A 80 2.45 -3.15 -4.61
CA PRO A 80 2.99 -1.90 -4.11
C PRO A 80 2.79 -0.77 -5.14
N LYS A 81 2.86 0.49 -4.71
CA LYS A 81 2.65 1.63 -5.62
C LYS A 81 3.79 1.82 -6.63
N ALA A 82 5.00 1.42 -6.27
CA ALA A 82 6.18 1.41 -7.13
C ALA A 82 7.24 0.45 -6.54
N GLN A 83 8.27 0.14 -7.33
CA GLN A 83 9.47 -0.57 -6.88
C GLN A 83 10.22 0.25 -5.83
N ARG A 84 10.30 1.56 -6.05
CA ARG A 84 10.94 2.53 -5.16
C ARG A 84 10.08 3.78 -5.08
N PHE A 85 9.98 4.33 -3.89
CA PHE A 85 9.17 5.51 -3.64
C PHE A 85 9.69 6.29 -2.43
N ILE A 86 9.39 7.59 -2.42
CA ILE A 86 9.44 8.39 -1.19
C ILE A 86 8.17 8.08 -0.41
N ARG A 87 8.33 7.53 0.79
CA ARG A 87 7.23 7.37 1.74
C ARG A 87 7.17 8.60 2.63
N ARG A 88 6.04 9.30 2.63
CA ARG A 88 5.79 10.45 3.52
C ARG A 88 4.96 10.05 4.72
N ILE A 89 5.46 10.35 5.91
CA ILE A 89 4.76 10.17 7.17
C ILE A 89 4.54 11.55 7.79
N THR A 90 3.28 11.84 8.12
CA THR A 90 2.88 13.11 8.73
C THR A 90 3.08 13.05 10.24
N PHE A 91 3.74 14.07 10.77
CA PHE A 91 3.89 14.34 12.19
C PHE A 91 3.43 15.76 12.48
N ARG A 92 3.10 16.05 13.73
CA ARG A 92 2.96 17.45 14.15
C ARG A 92 4.31 18.17 14.00
N LYS A 93 4.28 19.47 13.75
CA LYS A 93 5.52 20.26 13.74
C LYS A 93 6.24 20.12 15.09
N ASN A 94 7.55 19.83 15.03
CA ASN A 94 8.42 19.55 16.18
C ASN A 94 8.07 18.31 17.02
N ASP A 95 7.31 17.35 16.48
CA ASP A 95 7.12 16.04 17.10
C ASP A 95 8.48 15.38 17.42
N PRO A 96 8.67 14.77 18.61
CA PRO A 96 9.94 14.15 19.00
C PRO A 96 10.48 13.13 17.98
N VAL A 97 9.59 12.37 17.35
CA VAL A 97 9.96 11.39 16.31
C VAL A 97 10.38 12.08 15.03
N ALA A 98 9.70 13.16 14.63
CA ALA A 98 10.10 13.93 13.45
C ALA A 98 11.46 14.61 13.64
N LEU A 99 11.71 15.18 14.83
CA LEU A 99 13.01 15.74 15.20
C LEU A 99 14.12 14.67 15.18
N ALA A 100 13.84 13.48 15.71
CA ALA A 100 14.77 12.35 15.65
C ALA A 100 15.04 11.91 14.20
N CYS A 101 14.02 11.85 13.35
CA CYS A 101 14.16 11.55 11.92
C CYS A 101 15.07 12.55 11.20
N ARG A 102 14.93 13.85 11.50
CA ARG A 102 15.80 14.90 10.97
C ARG A 102 17.25 14.70 11.40
N ASP A 103 17.49 14.49 12.69
CA ASP A 103 18.82 14.24 13.25
C ASP A 103 19.46 12.95 12.69
N PHE A 104 18.62 12.00 12.31
CA PHE A 104 19.01 10.77 11.63
C PHE A 104 19.25 10.94 10.12
N GLY A 105 18.98 12.13 9.57
CA GLY A 105 19.30 12.54 8.20
C GLY A 105 18.13 12.55 7.21
N TYR A 106 16.92 12.16 7.64
CA TYR A 106 15.72 12.21 6.79
C TYR A 106 15.30 13.65 6.49
N SER A 107 14.77 13.87 5.29
CA SER A 107 14.25 15.17 4.88
C SER A 107 12.89 15.43 5.53
N ILE A 108 12.63 16.70 5.82
CA ILE A 108 11.34 17.18 6.32
C ILE A 108 10.83 18.27 5.37
N VAL A 109 9.57 18.18 4.99
CA VAL A 109 8.87 19.20 4.18
C VAL A 109 7.54 19.57 4.84
N PRO A 110 6.98 20.77 4.59
CA PRO A 110 5.65 21.13 5.09
C PRO A 110 4.56 20.18 4.57
N SER A 111 3.42 20.12 5.24
CA SER A 111 2.32 19.26 4.82
C SER A 111 1.59 19.75 3.56
N GLN A 112 0.63 18.97 3.06
CA GLN A 112 -0.22 19.39 1.93
C GLN A 112 -1.26 20.46 2.33
N THR A 113 -1.52 20.64 3.63
CA THR A 113 -2.46 21.65 4.16
C THR A 113 -1.75 22.96 4.48
N ASP A 114 -0.43 22.94 4.66
CA ASP A 114 0.39 24.11 4.93
C ASP A 114 0.56 24.98 3.67
N LYS A 115 -0.23 26.04 3.57
CA LYS A 115 -0.29 26.96 2.43
C LYS A 115 -0.14 28.42 2.85
N ASP A 116 0.35 29.25 1.93
CA ASP A 116 0.35 30.70 2.07
C ASP A 116 -1.05 31.32 1.85
N GLU A 117 -1.17 32.63 2.03
CA GLU A 117 -2.42 33.38 1.85
C GLU A 117 -2.96 33.32 0.41
N GLN A 118 -2.12 32.96 -0.57
CA GLN A 118 -2.48 32.79 -1.97
C GLN A 118 -2.80 31.32 -2.31
N GLY A 119 -2.78 30.41 -1.33
CA GLY A 119 -3.06 29.00 -1.50
C GLY A 119 -1.91 28.17 -2.08
N ARG A 120 -0.69 28.72 -2.16
CA ARG A 120 0.51 27.99 -2.61
C ARG A 120 1.09 27.20 -1.44
N LEU A 121 1.64 26.02 -1.70
CA LEU A 121 2.29 25.23 -0.65
C LEU A 121 3.49 25.98 -0.07
N LEU A 122 3.65 25.90 1.25
CA LEU A 122 4.88 26.35 1.90
C LEU A 122 6.02 25.41 1.54
N ASP A 123 7.23 25.94 1.30
CA ASP A 123 8.43 25.15 1.01
C ASP A 123 9.37 25.01 2.21
N ASP A 124 9.32 25.94 3.17
CA ASP A 124 10.15 25.91 4.37
C ASP A 124 9.40 25.20 5.53
N PRO A 125 9.87 24.03 6.00
CA PRO A 125 9.29 23.34 7.17
C PRO A 125 9.37 24.17 8.46
N PHE A 126 10.23 25.17 8.54
CA PHE A 126 10.37 26.01 9.72
C PHE A 126 9.46 27.25 9.69
N ASP A 127 8.76 27.52 8.58
CA ASP A 127 7.80 28.63 8.48
C ASP A 127 6.80 28.60 9.65
N PRO A 128 6.55 29.74 10.32
CA PRO A 128 5.65 29.78 11.48
C PRO A 128 4.21 29.31 11.17
N ARG A 129 3.79 29.32 9.90
CA ARG A 129 2.47 28.84 9.45
C ARG A 129 2.41 27.32 9.29
N CYS A 130 3.56 26.64 9.22
CA CYS A 130 3.62 25.20 9.13
C CYS A 130 3.09 24.57 10.43
N THR A 131 2.11 23.70 10.29
CA THR A 131 1.45 22.99 11.40
C THR A 131 1.91 21.54 11.52
N GLU A 132 2.35 20.97 10.40
CA GLU A 132 2.67 19.56 10.27
C GLU A 132 3.91 19.35 9.41
N TRP A 133 4.68 18.31 9.74
CA TRP A 133 5.88 17.92 9.04
C TRP A 133 5.68 16.58 8.35
N LEU A 134 6.03 16.52 7.06
CA LEU A 134 6.16 15.27 6.33
C LEU A 134 7.61 14.84 6.38
N VAL A 135 7.87 13.72 7.05
CA VAL A 135 9.17 13.04 6.98
C VAL A 135 9.21 12.21 5.71
N GLU A 136 10.23 12.43 4.87
CA GLU A 136 10.44 11.73 3.61
C GLU A 136 11.44 10.58 3.77
N ILE A 137 10.94 9.34 3.60
CA ILE A 137 11.72 8.11 3.79
C ILE A 137 11.86 7.41 2.44
N PRO A 138 13.06 7.41 1.81
CA PRO A 138 13.32 6.61 0.63
C PRO A 138 13.13 5.13 0.93
N THR A 139 12.24 4.47 0.19
CA THR A 139 11.86 3.07 0.44
C THR A 139 11.98 2.26 -0.86
N GLU A 140 12.50 1.03 -0.78
CA GLU A 140 12.47 0.06 -1.87
C GLU A 140 11.75 -1.21 -1.44
N VAL A 141 11.04 -1.85 -2.36
CA VAL A 141 10.45 -3.18 -2.11
C VAL A 141 11.53 -4.25 -2.23
N SER A 142 11.38 -5.35 -1.47
CA SER A 142 12.40 -6.41 -1.39
C SER A 142 12.78 -7.08 -2.72
N TRP A 143 11.97 -6.93 -3.77
CA TRP A 143 12.19 -7.46 -5.11
C TRP A 143 12.62 -6.41 -6.14
N ALA A 144 12.76 -5.13 -5.76
CA ALA A 144 13.08 -4.03 -6.68
C ALA A 144 14.39 -4.24 -7.47
N ASN A 145 15.34 -4.99 -6.89
CA ASN A 145 16.65 -5.23 -7.47
C ASN A 145 16.74 -6.53 -8.31
N LEU A 146 15.62 -7.21 -8.57
CA LEU A 146 15.62 -8.34 -9.52
C LEU A 146 15.89 -7.83 -10.95
N PRO A 147 16.71 -8.54 -11.76
CA PRO A 147 16.96 -8.15 -13.15
C PRO A 147 15.66 -8.00 -13.94
N GLY A 148 15.44 -6.82 -14.54
CA GLY A 148 14.23 -6.48 -15.30
C GLY A 148 13.04 -5.97 -14.46
N ALA A 149 13.15 -5.91 -13.13
CA ALA A 149 12.05 -5.41 -12.28
C ALA A 149 11.78 -3.91 -12.47
N ASP A 150 12.81 -3.12 -12.80
CA ASP A 150 12.71 -1.68 -13.08
C ASP A 150 11.97 -1.38 -14.38
N GLU A 151 11.84 -2.35 -15.29
CA GLU A 151 11.13 -2.21 -16.57
C GLU A 151 9.61 -2.42 -16.42
N VAL A 152 9.16 -2.95 -15.28
CA VAL A 152 7.76 -3.22 -15.03
C VAL A 152 7.05 -1.97 -14.53
N GLU A 153 6.12 -1.45 -15.31
CA GLU A 153 5.28 -0.32 -14.89
C GLU A 153 4.14 -0.83 -14.00
N ILE A 154 4.32 -0.84 -12.67
CA ILE A 154 3.28 -1.32 -11.74
C ILE A 154 2.01 -0.47 -11.85
N ASN A 155 2.17 0.83 -12.13
CA ASN A 155 1.07 1.75 -12.33
C ASN A 155 0.28 1.37 -13.61
N SER A 156 0.73 0.47 -14.49
CA SER A 156 -0.05 0.01 -15.63
C SER A 156 -0.88 -1.25 -15.34
N PHE A 157 -0.87 -1.78 -14.11
CA PHE A 157 -1.66 -2.98 -13.78
C PHE A 157 -3.16 -2.69 -13.87
N SER A 158 -3.83 -3.39 -14.79
CA SER A 158 -5.24 -3.17 -15.08
C SER A 158 -6.16 -3.60 -13.94
N ALA A 159 -7.35 -3.03 -13.90
CA ALA A 159 -8.40 -3.41 -12.96
C ALA A 159 -8.77 -4.90 -13.12
N LEU A 160 -8.76 -5.41 -14.36
CA LEU A 160 -8.97 -6.84 -14.65
C LEU A 160 -7.86 -7.72 -14.08
N ALA A 161 -6.60 -7.29 -14.18
CA ALA A 161 -5.49 -8.06 -13.60
C ALA A 161 -5.59 -8.11 -12.07
N GLN A 162 -5.92 -6.97 -11.45
CA GLN A 162 -6.19 -6.88 -10.02
C GLN A 162 -7.35 -7.81 -9.61
N PHE A 163 -8.47 -7.76 -10.33
CA PHE A 163 -9.64 -8.62 -10.08
C PHE A 163 -9.31 -10.11 -10.23
N ASP A 164 -8.59 -10.51 -11.29
CA ASP A 164 -8.22 -11.91 -11.51
C ASP A 164 -7.35 -12.46 -10.37
N PHE A 165 -6.33 -11.72 -9.94
CA PHE A 165 -5.50 -12.16 -8.83
C PHE A 165 -6.22 -12.10 -7.47
N TYR A 166 -7.05 -11.09 -7.25
CA TYR A 166 -7.95 -11.05 -6.10
C TYR A 166 -8.77 -12.34 -6.01
N MET A 167 -9.36 -12.78 -7.13
CA MET A 167 -10.15 -14.01 -7.19
C MET A 167 -9.29 -15.27 -6.97
N GLN A 168 -8.01 -15.28 -7.38
CA GLN A 168 -7.08 -16.36 -7.04
C GLN A 168 -6.91 -16.48 -5.52
N VAL A 169 -6.69 -15.36 -4.82
CA VAL A 169 -6.58 -15.32 -3.36
C VAL A 169 -7.89 -15.76 -2.70
N GLN A 170 -9.02 -15.23 -3.17
CA GLN A 170 -10.34 -15.54 -2.63
C GLN A 170 -10.72 -17.02 -2.76
N ARG A 171 -10.38 -17.66 -3.89
CA ARG A 171 -10.70 -19.07 -4.17
C ARG A 171 -9.77 -20.04 -3.47
N HIS A 172 -8.47 -19.74 -3.46
CA HIS A 172 -7.44 -20.72 -3.11
C HIS A 172 -6.89 -20.56 -1.69
N TYR A 173 -7.08 -19.41 -1.05
CA TYR A 173 -6.60 -19.18 0.32
C TYR A 173 -7.72 -18.91 1.33
N THR A 174 -8.61 -17.95 1.06
CA THR A 174 -9.55 -17.47 2.10
C THR A 174 -10.82 -18.29 2.20
N ALA A 175 -11.17 -18.68 3.43
CA ALA A 175 -12.46 -19.29 3.77
C ALA A 175 -13.50 -18.25 4.20
N HIS A 176 -13.05 -17.11 4.74
CA HIS A 176 -13.84 -15.89 4.93
C HIS A 176 -13.79 -15.03 3.66
N ASN A 177 -13.54 -13.73 3.80
CA ASN A 177 -13.39 -12.80 2.70
C ASN A 177 -11.92 -12.42 2.50
N THR A 178 -11.59 -12.11 1.26
CA THR A 178 -10.42 -11.32 0.90
C THR A 178 -10.88 -9.88 0.79
N SER A 179 -10.43 -9.01 1.69
CA SER A 179 -10.67 -7.58 1.54
C SER A 179 -9.79 -7.03 0.41
N ALA A 180 -10.41 -6.24 -0.45
CA ALA A 180 -9.85 -5.80 -1.71
C ALA A 180 -10.30 -4.37 -2.01
N THR A 181 -9.39 -3.57 -2.55
CA THR A 181 -9.69 -2.34 -3.27
C THR A 181 -9.17 -2.51 -4.69
N ILE A 182 -10.08 -2.55 -5.66
CA ILE A 182 -9.73 -2.61 -7.08
C ILE A 182 -9.72 -1.18 -7.60
N GLU A 183 -8.55 -0.75 -8.07
CA GLU A 183 -8.35 0.57 -8.64
C GLU A 183 -8.55 0.50 -10.16
N PHE A 184 -9.40 1.37 -10.71
CA PHE A 184 -9.78 1.34 -12.13
C PHE A 184 -9.80 2.71 -12.79
N ARG A 185 -9.59 2.73 -14.10
CA ARG A 185 -9.76 3.90 -14.97
C ARG A 185 -11.12 3.89 -15.65
N GLN A 186 -11.49 5.02 -16.24
CA GLN A 186 -12.80 5.18 -16.88
C GLN A 186 -13.03 4.12 -17.98
N GLU A 187 -12.03 3.85 -18.80
CA GLU A 187 -12.08 2.85 -19.88
C GLU A 187 -12.15 1.39 -19.37
N GLU A 188 -11.82 1.16 -18.10
CA GLU A 188 -11.83 -0.18 -17.47
C GLU A 188 -13.15 -0.50 -16.77
N ILE A 189 -14.09 0.45 -16.69
CA ILE A 189 -15.37 0.28 -16.00
C ILE A 189 -16.18 -0.87 -16.60
N GLU A 190 -16.46 -0.82 -17.91
CA GLU A 190 -17.28 -1.85 -18.57
C GLU A 190 -16.62 -3.24 -18.53
N PRO A 191 -15.33 -3.40 -18.90
CA PRO A 191 -14.68 -4.70 -18.79
C PRO A 191 -14.68 -5.28 -17.37
N LEU A 192 -14.46 -4.44 -16.35
CA LEU A 192 -14.48 -4.87 -14.96
C LEU A 192 -15.90 -5.27 -14.51
N ALA A 193 -16.92 -4.50 -14.89
CA ALA A 193 -18.31 -4.79 -14.58
C ALA A 193 -18.73 -6.14 -15.18
N ASP A 194 -18.40 -6.38 -16.45
CA ASP A 194 -18.64 -7.67 -17.13
C ASP A 194 -17.91 -8.81 -16.43
N ALA A 195 -16.65 -8.62 -16.04
CA ALA A 195 -15.88 -9.64 -15.33
C ALA A 195 -16.48 -10.00 -13.96
N ILE A 196 -16.94 -9.00 -13.20
CA ILE A 196 -17.62 -9.19 -11.92
C ILE A 196 -18.95 -9.92 -12.13
N HIS A 197 -19.77 -9.47 -13.08
CA HIS A 197 -21.05 -10.09 -13.39
C HIS A 197 -20.87 -11.55 -13.81
N ASN A 198 -19.95 -11.83 -14.71
CA ASN A 198 -19.65 -13.19 -15.16
C ASN A 198 -19.14 -14.08 -14.02
N ALA A 199 -18.31 -13.56 -13.12
CA ALA A 199 -17.87 -14.29 -11.93
C ALA A 199 -19.04 -14.64 -11.00
N ILE A 200 -20.02 -13.75 -10.85
CA ILE A 200 -21.24 -14.02 -10.06
C ILE A 200 -22.10 -15.08 -10.75
N CYS A 201 -22.40 -14.92 -12.04
CA CYS A 201 -23.24 -15.86 -12.80
C CYS A 201 -22.66 -17.27 -12.86
N SER A 202 -21.33 -17.39 -12.94
CA SER A 202 -20.63 -18.68 -12.98
C SER A 202 -20.37 -19.30 -11.60
N SER A 203 -20.89 -18.70 -10.51
CA SER A 203 -20.59 -19.12 -9.14
C SER A 203 -19.07 -19.16 -8.85
N GLY A 204 -18.34 -18.22 -9.43
CA GLY A 204 -16.89 -18.12 -9.38
C GLY A 204 -16.32 -17.72 -8.01
N GLY A 205 -17.11 -17.65 -6.96
CA GLY A 205 -16.68 -17.28 -5.61
C GLY A 205 -17.35 -16.00 -5.11
N TYR A 206 -17.26 -15.78 -3.80
CA TYR A 206 -17.82 -14.60 -3.15
C TYR A 206 -16.96 -13.36 -3.41
N ILE A 207 -17.59 -12.26 -3.83
CA ILE A 207 -16.89 -10.99 -4.12
C ILE A 207 -17.16 -9.99 -3.01
N SER A 208 -16.10 -9.42 -2.44
CA SER A 208 -16.13 -8.38 -1.41
C SER A 208 -14.96 -7.42 -1.67
N ALA A 209 -15.15 -6.56 -2.66
CA ALA A 209 -14.18 -5.57 -3.07
C ALA A 209 -14.80 -4.17 -3.04
N ALA A 210 -14.03 -3.19 -2.56
CA ALA A 210 -14.27 -1.79 -2.83
C ALA A 210 -13.73 -1.48 -4.23
N LEU A 211 -14.43 -0.61 -4.96
CA LEU A 211 -13.99 -0.11 -6.26
C LEU A 211 -13.58 1.35 -6.08
N LEU A 212 -12.37 1.70 -6.48
CA LEU A 212 -11.83 3.06 -6.34
C LEU A 212 -11.38 3.59 -7.69
N ALA A 213 -11.90 4.75 -8.08
CA ALA A 213 -11.43 5.44 -9.28
C ALA A 213 -9.96 5.83 -9.10
N ARG A 214 -9.14 5.46 -10.08
CA ARG A 214 -7.72 5.77 -10.08
C ARG A 214 -7.46 7.00 -10.93
N PHE A 215 -6.84 7.99 -10.32
CA PHE A 215 -6.42 9.20 -11.01
C PHE A 215 -4.99 9.01 -11.52
N ASP A 216 -4.72 9.32 -12.79
CA ASP A 216 -3.36 9.40 -13.37
C ASP A 216 -2.53 10.60 -12.89
N ALA A 217 -3.02 11.21 -11.82
CA ALA A 217 -2.61 12.47 -11.27
C ALA A 217 -1.33 12.38 -10.44
N ASN A 218 -0.26 11.74 -10.95
CA ASN A 218 1.08 11.97 -10.40
C ASN A 218 1.47 13.45 -10.50
N ALA A 219 0.86 14.21 -11.42
CA ALA A 219 1.09 15.64 -11.60
C ALA A 219 0.10 16.57 -10.87
N THR A 220 -1.00 16.06 -10.30
CA THR A 220 -2.07 16.93 -9.74
C THR A 220 -1.99 17.07 -8.22
N PHE A 221 -1.38 16.11 -7.53
CA PHE A 221 -1.32 16.11 -6.07
C PHE A 221 0.15 16.19 -5.61
N PRO A 222 0.64 17.37 -5.19
CA PRO A 222 1.97 17.49 -4.62
C PRO A 222 2.09 16.69 -3.31
N ARG A 223 3.29 16.19 -3.01
CA ARG A 223 3.63 15.50 -1.74
C ARG A 223 2.79 14.25 -1.45
N LEU A 224 2.57 13.40 -2.47
CA LEU A 224 1.85 12.13 -2.31
C LEU A 224 2.44 11.28 -1.15
N PRO A 225 1.61 10.53 -0.41
CA PRO A 225 2.09 9.64 0.65
C PRO A 225 3.09 8.59 0.15
N PHE A 226 2.95 8.17 -1.11
CA PHE A 226 3.86 7.31 -1.86
C PHE A 226 4.16 8.00 -3.18
N GLU A 227 5.35 8.54 -3.33
CA GLU A 227 5.79 9.17 -4.58
C GLU A 227 6.78 8.24 -5.29
N PRO A 228 6.43 7.65 -6.44
CA PRO A 228 7.34 6.81 -7.21
C PRO A 228 8.63 7.54 -7.57
N ILE A 229 9.77 6.88 -7.42
CA ILE A 229 11.09 7.39 -7.81
C ILE A 229 11.88 6.31 -8.55
N ASP A 230 12.80 6.74 -9.41
CA ASP A 230 13.73 5.82 -10.07
C ASP A 230 14.85 5.36 -9.11
N LYS A 231 15.62 4.37 -9.56
CA LYS A 231 16.73 3.80 -8.80
C LYS A 231 17.81 4.83 -8.47
N VAL A 232 18.17 5.66 -9.44
CA VAL A 232 19.22 6.69 -9.28
C VAL A 232 18.83 7.70 -8.20
N THR A 233 17.57 8.12 -8.19
CA THR A 233 17.00 9.02 -7.19
C THR A 233 16.96 8.37 -5.82
N TYR A 234 16.52 7.12 -5.72
CA TYR A 234 16.54 6.36 -4.46
C TYR A 234 17.95 6.25 -3.87
N GLU A 235 18.93 5.86 -4.67
CA GLU A 235 20.33 5.74 -4.26
C GLU A 235 20.91 7.08 -3.81
N ARG A 236 20.65 8.15 -4.57
CA ARG A 236 21.03 9.52 -4.21
C ARG A 236 20.42 9.94 -2.86
N LEU A 237 19.10 9.78 -2.70
CA LEU A 237 18.40 10.17 -1.47
C LEU A 237 18.90 9.38 -0.24
N ASN A 238 19.21 8.09 -0.40
CA ASN A 238 19.82 7.30 0.68
C ASN A 238 21.23 7.77 1.02
N ALA A 239 22.07 8.05 0.03
CA ALA A 239 23.41 8.59 0.26
C ALA A 239 23.35 9.95 0.98
N GLU A 240 22.39 10.78 0.59
CA GLU A 240 22.08 12.04 1.24
C GLU A 240 21.63 11.87 2.70
N VAL A 241 20.72 10.95 3.00
CA VAL A 241 20.34 10.61 4.39
C VAL A 241 21.58 10.24 5.19
N MET A 242 22.44 9.39 4.64
CA MET A 242 23.68 8.98 5.31
C MET A 242 24.65 10.14 5.51
N SER A 243 24.73 11.09 4.58
CA SER A 243 25.59 12.28 4.69
C SER A 243 25.12 13.29 5.75
N ARG A 244 23.80 13.41 5.94
CA ARG A 244 23.18 14.33 6.92
C ARG A 244 23.08 13.72 8.31
N ARG A 245 23.21 12.40 8.42
CA ARG A 245 23.03 11.64 9.66
C ARG A 245 24.01 12.10 10.74
N GLY A 246 23.49 12.80 11.75
CA GLY A 246 24.25 13.27 12.91
C GLY A 246 24.24 12.29 14.08
N ALA A 247 23.35 11.29 14.06
CA ALA A 247 23.24 10.26 15.10
C ALA A 247 23.60 8.87 14.58
N VAL A 248 24.43 8.14 15.32
CA VAL A 248 24.83 6.76 14.97
C VAL A 248 23.66 5.80 15.04
N ASP A 249 22.68 6.05 15.90
CA ASP A 249 21.51 5.21 16.12
C ASP A 249 20.24 6.06 16.29
N PHE A 250 19.10 5.55 15.81
CA PHE A 250 17.84 6.29 15.79
C PHE A 250 17.28 6.45 17.20
N PHE A 251 17.38 5.41 18.03
CA PHE A 251 16.93 5.47 19.41
C PHE A 251 17.70 6.55 20.20
N SER A 252 19.00 6.65 19.96
CA SER A 252 19.84 7.72 20.53
C SER A 252 19.47 9.13 20.07
N ALA A 253 18.95 9.29 18.84
CA ALA A 253 18.40 10.56 18.37
C ALA A 253 17.07 10.88 19.06
N LEU A 254 16.19 9.87 19.18
CA LEU A 254 14.88 10.00 19.82
C LEU A 254 14.99 10.38 21.30
N GLN A 255 15.91 9.77 22.03
CA GLN A 255 16.13 10.07 23.46
C GLN A 255 16.48 11.54 23.76
N ARG A 256 16.96 12.31 22.76
CA ARG A 256 17.22 13.76 22.93
C ARG A 256 15.94 14.58 23.02
N TYR A 257 14.86 14.05 22.46
CA TYR A 257 13.58 14.72 22.31
C TYR A 257 12.46 14.07 23.12
N ASP A 258 12.69 12.85 23.62
CA ASP A 258 11.78 12.16 24.53
C ASP A 258 11.69 12.91 25.86
N GLN A 259 10.55 13.56 26.09
CA GLN A 259 10.24 14.29 27.31
C GLN A 259 9.29 13.50 28.23
N GLY A 260 9.15 12.19 28.00
CA GLY A 260 8.21 11.33 28.71
C GLY A 260 6.80 11.35 28.11
N GLU A 261 5.81 10.89 28.89
CA GLU A 261 4.42 10.83 28.43
C GLU A 261 3.87 12.22 28.10
N GLN A 262 3.71 12.49 26.80
CA GLN A 262 2.97 13.64 26.30
C GLN A 262 1.57 13.18 25.88
N VAL A 263 0.55 13.99 26.17
CA VAL A 263 -0.81 13.77 25.64
C VAL A 263 -0.81 14.21 24.18
N GLU A 264 -0.26 13.37 23.31
CA GLU A 264 -0.26 13.60 21.87
C GLU A 264 -1.47 12.92 21.24
N ALA A 265 -2.38 13.74 20.70
CA ALA A 265 -3.31 13.25 19.70
C ALA A 265 -2.55 13.18 18.37
N GLY A 266 -2.45 11.99 17.77
CA GLY A 266 -1.95 11.84 16.40
C GLY A 266 -2.72 12.73 15.42
N PRO A 267 -2.23 12.90 14.18
CA PRO A 267 -3.01 13.59 13.15
C PRO A 267 -4.41 12.98 13.10
N SER A 268 -5.44 13.82 13.01
CA SER A 268 -6.82 13.33 12.93
C SER A 268 -6.88 12.22 11.91
N GLY A 269 -7.47 11.09 12.29
CA GLY A 269 -7.85 10.09 11.31
C GLY A 269 -8.71 10.73 10.23
N CYS A 270 -8.96 10.00 9.15
CA CYS A 270 -9.95 10.43 8.17
C CYS A 270 -11.35 10.48 8.85
N ASP A 271 -11.63 11.58 9.56
CA ASP A 271 -12.89 11.85 10.28
C ASP A 271 -13.91 12.53 9.36
N SER A 272 -13.55 12.78 8.10
CA SER A 272 -14.51 13.23 7.10
C SER A 272 -15.20 12.03 6.47
N ASP A 273 -16.27 11.55 7.11
CA ASP A 273 -17.38 10.81 6.47
C ASP A 273 -18.10 11.65 5.39
N GLN A 274 -17.41 12.62 4.77
CA GLN A 274 -17.97 13.56 3.83
C GLN A 274 -17.16 13.54 2.53
N CYS A 275 -17.65 12.75 1.57
CA CYS A 275 -17.51 13.12 0.17
C CYS A 275 -18.36 14.37 -0.07
N LEU A 276 -17.75 15.55 -0.02
CA LEU A 276 -18.40 16.81 -0.39
C LEU A 276 -18.63 16.82 -1.91
N LEU A 277 -19.70 16.16 -2.36
CA LEU A 277 -20.25 16.39 -3.69
C LEU A 277 -20.77 17.84 -3.73
N PRO A 278 -20.48 18.61 -4.79
CA PRO A 278 -21.09 19.92 -4.95
C PRO A 278 -22.60 19.74 -5.05
N LEU A 279 -23.32 20.23 -4.04
CA LEU A 279 -24.78 20.31 -4.06
C LEU A 279 -25.16 21.26 -5.21
N ILE A 280 -25.60 20.69 -6.33
CA ILE A 280 -26.23 21.45 -7.40
C ILE A 280 -27.48 22.09 -6.79
N LYS A 281 -27.42 23.41 -6.56
CA LYS A 281 -28.60 24.19 -6.19
C LYS A 281 -29.58 24.09 -7.35
N THR A 282 -30.64 23.30 -7.18
CA THR A 282 -31.82 23.40 -8.02
C THR A 282 -32.32 24.83 -7.95
N LYS A 283 -32.32 25.52 -9.09
CA LYS A 283 -32.94 26.83 -9.23
C LYS A 283 -34.42 26.69 -8.87
N THR A 284 -34.85 27.40 -7.85
CA THR A 284 -36.26 27.72 -7.56
C THR A 284 -36.90 28.44 -8.73
#